data_AF-A0A922JUU2-F1
#
_entry.id   AF-A0A922JUU2-F1
#
_cell.length_a   1.000
_cell.length_b   1.000
_cell.length_c   1.000
_cell.angle_alpha   90.00
_cell.angle_beta   90.00
_cell.angle_gamma   90.00
#
_symmetry.space_group_name_H-M   'P 1'
#
loop_
_entity.id
_entity.type
_entity.pdbx_description
1 polymer ?
#
loop_
_entity_poly.entity_id
_entity_poly.type
_entity_poly.pdbx_seq_one_letter_code
_entity_poly.pdbx_strand_id
1 'polypeptide(L)'
;MAEIPERKKRRMGDRRGMETKHPTTSTKWPLIKSKQNLQITRLKDTDLFTVQNFFTSAESKAFIKAAESIGFVHQGSLGPTKGEAYRDNDRISVNDPVLAETIWKSGVHKLFSDIKIRGKVAVGLN
;
A
#
# COMPACT_ATOMS: atom_id res chain seq x y z
N MET A 1 -46.70 -1.91 -27.57
CA MET A 1 -46.08 -1.51 -26.28
C MET A 1 -45.22 -2.67 -25.81
N ALA A 2 -43.90 -2.52 -25.79
CA ALA A 2 -42.99 -3.53 -25.26
C ALA A 2 -42.28 -2.93 -24.03
N GLU A 3 -42.45 -3.57 -22.87
CA GLU A 3 -41.82 -3.18 -21.61
C GLU A 3 -40.31 -3.43 -21.67
N ILE A 4 -39.54 -2.42 -21.28
CA ILE A 4 -38.09 -2.51 -21.09
C ILE A 4 -37.87 -3.03 -19.66
N PRO A 5 -37.21 -4.19 -19.45
CA PRO A 5 -36.97 -4.66 -18.09
C PRO A 5 -35.91 -3.77 -17.42
N GLU A 6 -36.24 -3.21 -16.27
CA GLU A 6 -35.32 -2.43 -15.46
C GLU A 6 -34.08 -3.27 -15.10
N ARG A 7 -32.90 -2.78 -15.49
CA ARG A 7 -31.63 -3.30 -15.01
C ARG A 7 -31.54 -3.06 -13.50
N LYS A 8 -31.78 -4.11 -12.73
CA LYS A 8 -31.60 -4.16 -11.28
C LYS A 8 -30.19 -3.65 -10.92
N LYS A 9 -30.13 -2.41 -10.41
CA LYS A 9 -28.89 -1.76 -9.97
C LYS A 9 -28.35 -2.56 -8.78
N ARG A 10 -27.34 -3.39 -9.02
CA ARG A 10 -26.69 -4.18 -7.96
C ARG A 10 -26.06 -3.20 -6.96
N ARG A 11 -26.59 -3.11 -5.73
CA ARG A 11 -25.91 -2.45 -4.61
C ARG A 11 -24.73 -3.34 -4.20
N MET A 12 -23.51 -2.84 -4.39
CA MET A 12 -22.30 -3.45 -3.85
C MET A 12 -22.32 -3.27 -2.33
N GLY A 13 -22.74 -4.33 -1.63
CA GLY A 13 -22.94 -4.36 -0.19
C GLY A 13 -23.57 -5.68 0.26
N ASP A 14 -24.20 -6.42 -0.66
CA ASP A 14 -24.85 -7.71 -0.38
C ASP A 14 -23.91 -8.92 -0.59
N ARG A 15 -22.59 -8.71 -0.53
CA ARG A 15 -21.64 -9.84 -0.42
C ARG A 15 -21.59 -10.25 1.05
N ARG A 16 -22.49 -11.15 1.42
CA ARG A 16 -22.49 -11.84 2.72
C ARG A 16 -21.10 -12.37 3.02
N GLY A 17 -20.72 -12.23 4.29
CA GLY A 17 -19.39 -12.49 4.83
C GLY A 17 -18.73 -13.73 4.23
N MET A 18 -17.72 -13.49 3.41
CA MET A 18 -16.66 -14.46 3.23
C MET A 18 -15.72 -14.21 4.40
N GLU A 19 -15.69 -15.15 5.36
CA GLU A 19 -14.70 -15.14 6.43
C GLU A 19 -13.35 -14.79 5.82
N THR A 20 -12.76 -13.69 6.27
CA THR A 20 -11.40 -13.30 5.92
C THR A 20 -10.47 -14.31 6.57
N LYS A 21 -10.31 -15.47 5.91
CA LYS A 21 -9.20 -16.37 6.18
C LYS A 21 -7.94 -15.55 5.92
N HIS A 22 -7.32 -15.05 6.98
CA HIS A 22 -5.98 -14.50 6.92
C HIS A 22 -5.10 -15.57 6.28
N PRO A 23 -4.56 -15.37 5.07
CA PRO A 23 -3.72 -16.38 4.46
C PRO A 23 -2.47 -16.49 5.33
N THR A 24 -2.35 -17.56 6.10
CA THR A 24 -1.10 -17.96 6.78
C THR A 24 -0.12 -18.58 5.79
N THR A 25 -0.20 -18.23 4.52
CA THR A 25 0.81 -18.53 3.53
C THR A 25 1.96 -17.56 3.76
N SER A 26 3.12 -18.07 4.18
CA SER A 26 4.36 -17.29 4.25
C SER A 26 4.57 -16.61 2.89
N THR A 27 4.22 -15.33 2.80
CA THR A 27 4.28 -14.59 1.55
C THR A 27 5.75 -14.38 1.24
N LYS A 28 6.22 -14.94 0.13
CA LYS A 28 7.60 -14.74 -0.30
C LYS A 28 7.71 -13.35 -0.94
N TRP A 29 7.93 -12.34 -0.11
CA TRP A 29 8.22 -11.01 -0.58
C TRP A 29 9.53 -10.97 -1.39
N PRO A 30 9.63 -10.11 -2.41
CA PRO A 30 10.86 -9.96 -3.17
C PRO A 30 12.02 -9.48 -2.30
N LEU A 31 13.23 -9.85 -2.70
CA LEU A 31 14.45 -9.35 -2.06
C LEU A 31 14.56 -7.83 -2.26
N ILE A 32 14.74 -7.10 -1.16
CA ILE A 32 15.02 -5.67 -1.18
C ILE A 32 16.52 -5.46 -1.08
N LYS A 33 17.11 -4.80 -2.09
CA LYS A 33 18.52 -4.43 -2.04
C LYS A 33 18.74 -3.26 -1.09
N SER A 34 19.90 -3.23 -0.44
CA SER A 34 20.34 -2.05 0.32
C SER A 34 20.41 -0.83 -0.61
N LYS A 35 19.90 0.30 -0.13
CA LYS A 35 19.83 1.57 -0.83
C LYS A 35 20.89 2.50 -0.25
N GLN A 36 21.72 3.03 -1.13
CA GLN A 36 22.72 4.03 -0.79
C GLN A 36 22.26 5.39 -1.33
N ASN A 37 22.70 6.47 -0.69
CA ASN A 37 22.47 7.84 -1.17
C ASN A 37 20.99 8.18 -1.37
N LEU A 38 20.09 7.63 -0.54
CA LEU A 38 18.70 8.05 -0.53
C LEU A 38 18.62 9.53 -0.14
N GLN A 39 17.83 10.30 -0.88
CA GLN A 39 17.65 11.73 -0.65
C GLN A 39 16.20 12.06 -0.35
N ILE A 40 16.02 12.97 0.60
CA ILE A 40 14.71 13.47 0.99
C ILE A 40 14.38 14.72 0.17
N THR A 41 13.22 14.71 -0.47
CA THR A 41 12.62 15.94 -1.02
C THR A 41 11.46 16.35 -0.12
N ARG A 42 11.66 17.40 0.68
CA ARG A 42 10.61 17.95 1.55
C ARG A 42 9.60 18.71 0.70
N LEU A 43 8.31 18.46 0.91
CA LEU A 43 7.27 19.08 0.08
C LEU A 43 6.85 20.46 0.60
N LYS A 44 6.84 20.69 1.93
CA LYS A 44 6.56 21.98 2.64
C LYS A 44 7.15 21.94 4.07
N ASP A 45 6.90 22.97 4.91
CA ASP A 45 7.18 23.04 6.37
C ASP A 45 6.39 22.02 7.21
N THR A 46 6.19 20.83 6.67
CA THR A 46 5.41 19.73 7.25
C THR A 46 6.30 18.50 7.36
N ASP A 47 5.96 17.57 8.25
CA ASP A 47 6.61 16.25 8.39
C ASP A 47 6.36 15.31 7.17
N LEU A 48 6.08 15.89 5.99
CA LEU A 48 5.82 15.20 4.73
C LEU A 48 6.97 15.42 3.75
N PHE A 49 7.53 14.31 3.29
CA PHE A 49 8.59 14.31 2.30
C PHE A 49 8.48 13.09 1.39
N THR A 50 9.18 13.15 0.26
CA THR A 50 9.28 12.03 -0.69
C THR A 50 10.71 11.53 -0.78
N VAL A 51 10.87 10.24 -1.04
CA VAL A 51 12.13 9.60 -1.37
C VAL A 51 11.96 9.01 -2.76
N GLN A 52 12.56 9.66 -3.76
CA GLN A 52 12.41 9.20 -5.14
C GLN A 52 13.26 7.95 -5.39
N ASN A 53 12.82 7.13 -6.35
CA ASN A 53 13.57 5.97 -6.85
C ASN A 53 13.99 4.96 -5.77
N PHE A 54 13.23 4.84 -4.68
CA PHE A 54 13.51 3.89 -3.61
C PHE A 54 13.56 2.45 -4.14
N PHE A 55 12.50 2.04 -4.86
CA PHE A 55 12.51 0.79 -5.62
C PHE A 55 12.89 1.04 -7.07
N THR A 56 13.70 0.15 -7.61
CA THR A 56 13.92 0.06 -9.05
C THR A 56 12.64 -0.40 -9.75
N SER A 57 12.55 -0.22 -11.07
CA SER A 57 11.43 -0.75 -11.86
C SER A 57 11.30 -2.27 -11.70
N ALA A 58 12.42 -3.00 -11.61
CA ALA A 58 12.43 -4.45 -11.42
C ALA A 58 11.87 -4.85 -10.05
N GLU A 59 12.33 -4.20 -8.97
CA GLU A 59 11.81 -4.44 -7.62
C GLU A 59 10.32 -4.11 -7.54
N SER A 60 9.92 -2.96 -8.10
CA SER A 60 8.50 -2.55 -8.13
C SER A 60 7.63 -3.61 -8.80
N LYS A 61 8.04 -4.12 -9.97
CA LYS A 61 7.32 -5.20 -10.68
C LYS A 61 7.26 -6.49 -9.86
N ALA A 62 8.34 -6.83 -9.16
CA ALA A 62 8.35 -8.03 -8.31
C ALA A 62 7.39 -7.89 -7.11
N PHE A 63 7.35 -6.70 -6.49
CA PHE A 63 6.43 -6.41 -5.38
C PHE A 63 4.97 -6.44 -5.82
N ILE A 64 4.67 -5.88 -6.99
CA ILE A 64 3.33 -5.95 -7.59
C ILE A 64 2.92 -7.41 -7.78
N LYS A 65 3.76 -8.25 -8.40
CA LYS A 65 3.45 -9.68 -8.59
C LYS A 65 3.23 -10.42 -7.26
N ALA A 66 4.04 -10.12 -6.25
CA ALA A 66 3.88 -10.72 -4.92
C ALA A 66 2.55 -10.31 -4.28
N ALA A 67 2.20 -9.02 -4.36
CA ALA A 67 0.92 -8.52 -3.85
C ALA A 67 -0.26 -9.16 -4.60
N GLU A 68 -0.21 -9.23 -5.93
CA GLU A 68 -1.24 -9.87 -6.75
C GLU A 68 -1.43 -11.35 -6.36
N SER A 69 -0.34 -12.07 -6.06
CA SER A 69 -0.40 -13.49 -5.67
C SER A 69 -1.12 -13.75 -4.33
N ILE A 70 -1.18 -12.75 -3.45
CA ILE A 70 -1.91 -12.82 -2.17
C ILE A 70 -3.31 -12.22 -2.25
N GLY A 71 -3.79 -11.96 -3.47
CA GLY A 71 -5.14 -11.48 -3.74
C GLY A 71 -5.26 -9.97 -3.89
N PHE A 72 -4.15 -9.22 -3.97
CA PHE A 72 -4.23 -7.79 -4.27
C PHE A 72 -4.70 -7.60 -5.70
N VAL A 73 -5.97 -7.25 -5.87
CA VAL A 73 -6.54 -6.99 -7.19
C VAL A 73 -6.52 -5.49 -7.43
N HIS A 74 -5.98 -5.07 -8.58
CA HIS A 74 -6.14 -3.70 -9.02
C HIS A 74 -7.63 -3.43 -9.29
N GLN A 75 -8.31 -2.80 -8.32
CA GLN A 75 -9.63 -2.24 -8.54
C GLN A 75 -9.44 -0.83 -9.07
N GLY A 76 -9.67 -0.66 -10.38
CA GLY A 76 -9.74 0.67 -10.97
C GLY A 76 -10.88 1.44 -10.34
N SER A 77 -10.60 2.65 -9.85
CA SER A 77 -11.63 3.57 -9.40
C SER A 77 -12.25 4.28 -10.59
N LEU A 78 -13.58 4.38 -10.64
CA LEU A 78 -14.27 5.32 -11.54
C LEU A 78 -14.15 6.78 -11.07
N GLY A 79 -13.43 7.01 -9.97
CA GLY A 79 -13.33 8.29 -9.29
C GLY A 79 -14.55 8.54 -8.39
N PRO A 80 -14.40 9.38 -7.35
CA PRO A 80 -15.53 9.81 -6.55
C PRO A 80 -16.50 10.65 -7.39
N THR A 81 -17.80 10.46 -7.19
CA THR A 81 -18.80 11.41 -7.68
C THR A 81 -18.57 12.77 -7.02
N LYS A 82 -18.93 13.87 -7.70
CA LYS A 82 -18.84 15.22 -7.14
C LYS A 82 -19.59 15.29 -5.80
N GLY A 83 -18.86 15.59 -4.72
CA GLY A 83 -19.40 15.70 -3.36
C GLY A 83 -19.22 14.44 -2.49
N GLU A 84 -18.62 13.37 -3.02
CA GLU A 84 -18.37 12.14 -2.28
C GLU A 84 -16.88 11.95 -1.96
N ALA A 85 -16.59 11.37 -0.79
CA ALA A 85 -15.29 10.77 -0.49
C ALA A 85 -15.42 9.26 -0.67
N TYR A 86 -15.49 8.80 -1.91
CA TYR A 86 -15.61 7.38 -2.22
C TYR A 86 -14.30 6.65 -1.90
N ARG A 87 -14.39 5.49 -1.23
CA ARG A 87 -13.25 4.61 -0.93
C ARG A 87 -13.53 3.23 -1.51
N ASP A 88 -12.81 2.89 -2.57
CA ASP A 88 -12.91 1.62 -3.31
C ASP A 88 -11.60 0.86 -3.41
N ASN A 89 -10.53 1.37 -2.81
CA ASN A 89 -9.31 0.59 -2.68
C ASN A 89 -9.59 -0.59 -1.74
N ASP A 90 -9.70 -1.79 -2.30
CA ASP A 90 -9.67 -3.03 -1.55
C ASP A 90 -8.37 -3.04 -0.71
N ARG A 91 -8.49 -3.20 0.61
CA ARG A 91 -7.34 -3.08 1.51
C ARG A 91 -6.93 -4.46 1.99
N ILE A 92 -5.84 -4.98 1.44
CA ILE A 92 -5.14 -6.09 2.06
C ILE A 92 -4.17 -5.52 3.08
N SER A 93 -4.40 -5.84 4.35
CA SER A 93 -3.43 -5.58 5.42
C SER A 93 -2.57 -6.82 5.60
N VAL A 94 -1.27 -6.66 5.45
CA VAL A 94 -0.29 -7.73 5.69
C VAL A 94 0.44 -7.38 6.98
N ASN A 95 0.37 -8.28 7.96
CA ASN A 95 1.22 -8.21 9.14
C ASN A 95 2.46 -9.07 8.91
N ASP A 96 3.54 -8.46 8.42
CA ASP A 96 4.81 -9.12 8.14
C ASP A 96 5.97 -8.31 8.76
N PRO A 97 6.35 -8.60 10.01
CA PRO A 97 7.41 -7.87 10.70
C PRO A 97 8.77 -8.06 10.04
N VAL A 98 9.00 -9.19 9.34
CA VAL A 98 10.26 -9.46 8.64
C VAL A 98 10.38 -8.55 7.43
N LEU A 99 9.32 -8.41 6.64
CA LEU A 99 9.29 -7.44 5.54
C LEU A 99 9.49 -6.01 6.05
N ALA A 100 8.75 -5.62 7.10
CA ALA A 100 8.84 -4.28 7.68
C ALA A 100 10.27 -3.93 8.09
N GLU A 101 10.91 -4.86 8.82
CA GLU A 101 12.30 -4.72 9.24
C GLU A 101 13.28 -4.69 8.05
N THR A 102 13.01 -5.49 7.01
CA THR A 102 13.83 -5.52 5.79
C THR A 102 13.79 -4.19 5.05
N ILE A 103 12.59 -3.58 4.89
CA ILE A 103 12.45 -2.25 4.29
C ILE A 103 13.14 -1.19 5.17
N TRP A 104 12.97 -1.27 6.49
CA TRP A 104 13.58 -0.32 7.42
C TRP A 104 15.12 -0.35 7.33
N LYS A 105 15.70 -1.55 7.37
CA LYS A 105 17.15 -1.77 7.27
C LYS A 105 17.73 -1.55 5.88
N SER A 106 16.91 -1.49 4.83
CA SER A 106 17.40 -1.25 3.47
C SER A 106 17.93 0.16 3.24
N GLY A 107 17.86 1.06 4.22
CA GLY A 107 18.39 2.42 4.14
C GLY A 107 17.42 3.48 4.64
N VAL A 108 16.13 3.12 4.82
CA VAL A 108 15.09 4.04 5.31
C VAL A 108 15.43 4.54 6.72
N HIS A 109 15.92 3.68 7.62
CA HIS A 109 16.30 4.08 8.99
C HIS A 109 17.27 5.27 9.04
N LYS A 110 18.18 5.39 8.06
CA LYS A 110 19.16 6.49 7.97
C LYS A 110 18.49 7.82 7.61
N LEU A 111 17.40 7.78 6.84
CA LEU A 111 16.66 8.99 6.50
C LEU A 111 15.94 9.56 7.72
N PHE A 112 15.50 8.68 8.62
CA PHE A 112 14.74 9.06 9.81
C PHE A 112 15.62 9.32 11.05
N SER A 113 16.92 9.03 11.02
CA SER A 113 17.82 9.29 12.17
C SER A 113 17.84 10.77 12.57
N ASP A 114 17.72 11.65 11.57
CA ASP A 114 17.83 13.10 11.75
C ASP A 114 16.46 13.78 11.84
N ILE A 115 15.37 13.02 11.68
CA ILE A 115 14.00 13.53 11.76
C ILE A 115 13.50 13.34 13.18
N LYS A 116 13.38 14.45 13.92
CA LYS A 116 12.86 14.48 15.28
C LYS A 116 11.48 15.12 15.32
N ILE A 117 10.48 14.35 15.72
CA ILE A 117 9.13 14.86 15.97
C ILE A 117 8.92 14.87 17.48
N ARG A 118 8.75 16.06 18.06
CA ARG A 118 8.59 16.26 19.51
C ARG A 118 9.70 15.58 20.33
N GLY A 119 10.95 15.66 19.85
CA GLY A 119 12.13 15.07 20.49
C GLY A 119 12.30 13.56 20.32
N LYS A 120 11.40 12.87 19.60
CA LYS A 120 11.49 11.43 19.34
C LYS A 120 11.91 11.16 17.90
N VAL A 121 12.63 10.06 17.70
CA VAL A 121 13.05 9.53 16.38
C VAL A 121 12.26 8.27 16.05
N ALA A 122 12.08 7.97 14.77
CA ALA A 122 11.45 6.73 14.35
C ALA A 122 12.41 5.54 14.57
N VAL A 123 11.85 4.40 14.99
CA VAL A 123 12.62 3.19 15.32
C VAL A 123 12.32 1.98 14.43
N GLY A 124 11.33 2.10 13.54
CA GLY A 124 10.89 1.02 12.68
C GLY A 124 9.68 1.38 11.84
N LEU A 125 9.26 0.41 11.03
CA LEU A 125 7.97 0.41 10.34
C LEU A 125 6.99 -0.49 11.11
N ASN A 126 5.70 -0.18 10.99
CA ASN A 126 4.62 -0.87 11.68
C ASN A 126 4.02 -1.98 10.83
#